data_AF-A0A6G2W4K1-F1
#
_entry.id   AF-A0A6G2W4K1-F1
#
_cell.length_a   1.000
_cell.length_b   1.000
_cell.length_c   1.000
_cell.angle_alpha   90.00
_cell.angle_beta   90.00
_cell.angle_gamma   90.00
#
_symmetry.space_group_name_H-M   'P 1'
#
loop_
_entity.id
_entity.type
_entity.pdbx_description
1 polymer ?
#
loop_
_entity_poly.entity_id
_entity_poly.type
_entity_poly.pdbx_seq_one_letter_code
_entity_poly.pdbx_strand_id
1 'polypeptide(L)' 'MKCRYCPRILRTKESRDRGYGRICGEKRGLIPKRTPRRSLPTTPVTAITAPDVHPDQTAIPIQPQLPEE' A
#
# COMPACT_ATOMS: atom_id res chain seq x y z
N MET A 1 -15.16 -23.60 8.01
CA MET A 1 -14.37 -22.89 9.04
C MET A 1 -15.02 -21.54 9.33
N LYS A 2 -15.12 -21.11 10.60
CA LYS A 2 -15.67 -19.80 10.98
C LYS A 2 -14.56 -18.76 11.10
N CYS A 3 -14.90 -17.49 10.91
CA CYS A 3 -13.97 -16.38 11.14
C CYS A 3 -13.60 -16.30 12.62
N ARG A 4 -12.31 -16.07 12.93
CA ARG A 4 -11.84 -15.87 14.32
C ARG A 4 -12.49 -14.67 15.02
N TYR A 5 -13.07 -13.75 14.25
CA TYR A 5 -13.52 -12.46 14.75
C TYR A 5 -15.02 -12.22 14.64
N CYS A 6 -15.76 -13.12 13.99
CA CYS A 6 -17.22 -13.00 13.83
C CYS A 6 -17.84 -14.38 13.59
N PRO A 7 -19.15 -14.56 13.85
CA PRO A 7 -19.81 -15.86 13.68
C PRO A 7 -19.98 -16.29 12.20
N ARG A 8 -19.52 -15.50 11.23
CA ARG A 8 -19.67 -15.78 9.80
C ARG A 8 -18.75 -16.93 9.34
N ILE A 9 -19.25 -17.73 8.42
CA ILE A 9 -18.53 -18.84 7.79
C ILE A 9 -17.60 -18.31 6.68
N LEU A 10 -16.35 -18.79 6.65
CA LEU A 10 -15.34 -18.44 5.66
C LEU A 10 -15.56 -19.24 4.37
N ARG A 11 -15.98 -18.56 3.30
CA ARG A 11 -16.31 -19.19 2.02
C ARG A 11 -15.09 -19.44 1.12
N THR A 12 -14.17 -18.48 1.01
CA THR A 12 -13.01 -18.58 0.10
C THR A 12 -11.86 -19.36 0.74
N LYS A 13 -11.05 -20.06 -0.09
CA LYS A 13 -9.84 -20.78 0.36
C LYS A 13 -8.88 -19.82 1.08
N GLU A 14 -8.63 -18.66 0.51
CA GLU A 14 -7.78 -17.60 1.10
C GLU A 14 -8.26 -17.18 2.51
N SER A 15 -9.57 -17.00 2.69
CA SER A 15 -10.08 -16.62 4.02
C SER A 15 -9.92 -17.76 5.03
N ARG A 16 -10.09 -19.01 4.60
CA ARG A 16 -9.90 -20.20 5.46
C ARG A 16 -8.45 -20.33 5.90
N ASP A 17 -7.51 -20.15 4.98
CA ASP A 17 -6.06 -20.18 5.24
C ASP A 17 -5.64 -19.15 6.29
N ARG A 18 -6.10 -17.89 6.15
CA ARG A 18 -5.85 -16.82 7.12
C ARG A 18 -6.63 -17.01 8.45
N GLY A 19 -7.73 -17.75 8.44
CA GLY A 19 -8.63 -17.93 9.58
C GLY A 19 -9.59 -16.75 9.83
N TYR A 20 -9.62 -15.74 8.96
CA TYR A 20 -10.55 -14.62 9.06
C TYR A 20 -11.01 -14.12 7.68
N GLY A 21 -12.22 -13.54 7.65
CA GLY A 21 -12.81 -13.02 6.43
C GLY A 21 -12.23 -11.66 6.05
N ARG A 22 -12.32 -11.31 4.77
CA ARG A 22 -11.83 -10.04 4.21
C ARG A 22 -12.27 -8.81 5.00
N ILE A 23 -13.58 -8.68 5.27
CA ILE A 23 -14.15 -7.55 6.02
C ILE A 23 -13.55 -7.45 7.42
N CYS A 24 -13.39 -8.57 8.12
CA CYS A 24 -12.84 -8.59 9.47
C CYS A 24 -11.35 -8.25 9.47
N GLY A 25 -10.61 -8.69 8.45
CA GLY A 25 -9.21 -8.34 8.25
C GLY A 25 -9.03 -6.85 7.92
N GLU A 26 -9.84 -6.29 7.02
CA GLU A 26 -9.83 -4.87 6.66
C GLU A 26 -10.16 -3.97 7.88
N LYS A 27 -11.13 -4.36 8.71
CA LYS A 27 -11.48 -3.60 9.93
C LYS A 27 -10.38 -3.60 10.98
N ARG A 28 -9.56 -4.66 11.04
CA ARG A 28 -8.45 -4.81 12.00
C ARG A 28 -7.09 -4.39 11.44
N GLY A 29 -7.03 -3.91 10.20
CA GLY A 29 -5.77 -3.56 9.54
C GLY A 29 -4.91 -4.75 9.12
N LEU A 30 -5.44 -5.98 9.15
CA LEU A 30 -4.74 -7.20 8.73
C LEU A 30 -4.76 -7.40 7.21
N ILE A 31 -5.69 -6.74 6.53
CA ILE A 31 -5.78 -6.73 5.07
C ILE A 31 -5.84 -5.27 4.65
N PRO A 32 -4.95 -4.80 3.75
CA PRO A 32 -5.06 -3.45 3.22
C PRO A 32 -6.41 -3.30 2.54
N LYS A 33 -7.15 -2.23 2.89
CA LYS A 33 -8.40 -1.91 2.22
C LYS A 33 -8.11 -1.82 0.74
N ARG A 34 -8.91 -2.50 -0.09
CA ARG A 34 -8.85 -2.24 -1.53
C ARG A 34 -9.22 -0.78 -1.70
N THR A 35 -8.24 0.05 -2.02
CA THR A 35 -8.51 1.36 -2.57
C THR A 35 -9.44 1.10 -3.75
N PRO A 36 -10.63 1.75 -3.80
CA PRO A 36 -11.34 1.78 -5.05
C PRO A 36 -10.31 2.32 -6.04
N ARG A 37 -10.10 1.57 -7.12
CA ARG A 37 -9.41 2.09 -8.29
C ARG A 37 -10.35 3.18 -8.80
N ARG A 38 -10.35 4.33 -8.12
CA ARG A 38 -10.72 5.60 -8.71
C ARG A 38 -9.81 5.57 -9.92
N SER A 39 -10.42 5.41 -11.09
CA SER A 39 -9.78 5.80 -12.33
C SER A 39 -9.17 7.14 -11.99
N LEU A 40 -7.86 7.14 -11.76
CA LEU A 40 -7.13 8.39 -11.78
C LEU A 40 -7.61 8.99 -13.09
N PRO A 41 -8.18 10.21 -13.12
CA PRO A 41 -7.98 10.97 -14.33
C PRO A 41 -6.48 10.89 -14.54
N THR A 42 -6.06 10.31 -15.66
CA THR A 42 -4.68 10.40 -16.11
C THR A 42 -4.44 11.89 -16.25
N THR A 43 -4.09 12.57 -15.15
CA THR A 43 -3.21 13.71 -15.25
C THR A 43 -2.03 13.13 -16.01
N PRO A 44 -1.69 13.65 -17.19
CA PRO A 44 -0.45 13.27 -17.81
C PRO A 44 0.60 13.58 -16.75
N VAL A 45 1.15 12.54 -16.14
CA VAL A 45 2.47 12.65 -15.56
C VAL A 45 3.27 13.04 -16.78
N THR A 46 3.61 14.33 -16.87
CA THR A 46 4.69 14.78 -17.72
C THR A 46 5.80 13.79 -17.42
N ALA A 47 6.06 12.89 -18.36
CA ALA A 47 7.22 12.04 -18.29
C ALA A 47 8.37 13.02 -18.24
N ILE A 48 8.87 13.29 -17.05
CA ILE A 48 10.21 13.83 -16.90
C ILE A 48 11.04 12.64 -17.35
N THR A 49 11.38 12.69 -18.64
CA THR A 49 12.41 11.88 -19.27
C THR A 49 13.52 11.75 -18.24
N ALA A 50 13.65 10.57 -17.63
CA ALA A 50 14.91 10.22 -17.01
C ALA A 50 15.92 10.39 -18.15
N PRO A 51 16.91 11.31 -18.03
CA PRO A 51 18.02 11.23 -18.93
C PRO A 51 18.63 9.85 -18.69
N ASP A 52 18.66 9.10 -19.77
CA ASP A 52 19.61 8.04 -20.00
C ASP A 52 20.99 8.42 -19.40
N VAL A 53 21.74 7.38 -18.99
CA VAL A 53 23.17 7.39 -18.66
C VAL A 53 23.55 7.31 -17.16
N HIS A 54 23.68 6.04 -16.74
CA HIS A 54 24.79 5.42 -15.98
C HIS A 54 24.93 5.54 -14.44
N PRO A 55 25.53 4.48 -13.83
CA PRO A 55 25.40 4.12 -12.43
C PRO A 55 26.52 4.72 -11.58
N ASP A 56 26.36 4.60 -10.27
CA ASP A 56 27.35 4.97 -9.25
C ASP A 56 27.38 6.47 -8.95
N GLN A 57 26.47 6.92 -8.06
CA GLN A 57 26.84 7.98 -7.13
C GLN A 57 25.90 8.05 -5.92
N THR A 58 26.42 7.47 -4.84
CA THR A 58 26.25 7.85 -3.43
C THR A 58 25.80 9.30 -3.22
N ALA A 59 24.74 9.52 -2.44
CA ALA A 59 24.60 10.74 -1.65
C ALA A 59 23.74 10.48 -0.40
N ILE A 60 24.40 10.49 0.75
CA ILE A 60 23.85 10.28 2.10
C ILE A 60 22.92 11.47 2.45
N PRO A 61 21.78 11.24 3.13
CA PRO A 61 20.87 12.33 3.48
C PRO A 61 21.43 13.13 4.66
N ILE A 62 21.77 14.41 4.46
CA ILE A 62 22.02 15.36 5.54
C ILE A 62 20.75 16.18 5.77
N GLN A 63 20.21 16.10 6.98
CA GLN A 63 18.99 16.81 7.38
C GLN A 63 19.21 18.34 7.42
N PRO A 64 18.22 19.16 7.02
CA PRO A 64 18.31 20.61 7.16
C PRO A 64 18.07 21.02 8.62
N GLN A 65 19.04 21.67 9.24
CA GLN A 65 18.82 22.45 10.46
C GLN A 65 18.23 23.83 10.12
N LEU A 66 17.40 24.29 11.06
CA LEU A 66 16.54 25.49 11.13
C LEU A 66 17.36 26.83 11.09
N PRO A 67 16.72 28.02 11.12
CA PRO A 67 17.07 29.18 10.31
C PRO A 67 17.77 30.25 11.17
N GLU A 68 18.04 31.43 10.59
CA GLU A 68 18.18 32.78 11.21
C GLU A 68 18.95 33.63 10.18
N GLU A 69 18.66 34.90 9.89
CA GLU A 69 17.78 35.95 10.42
C GLU A 69 17.43 36.88 9.24
#